data_AF-X1LU81-F1
#
_entry.id   AF-X1LU81-F1
#
_cell.length_a   1.000
_cell.length_b   1.000
_cell.length_c   1.000
_cell.angle_alpha   90.00
_cell.angle_beta   90.00
_cell.angle_gamma   90.00
#
_symmetry.space_group_name_H-M   'P 1'
#
loop_
_entity.id
_entity.type
_entity.pdbx_description
1 polymer ?
#
loop_
_entity_poly.entity_id
_entity_poly.type
_entity_poly.pdbx_seq_one_letter_code
_entity_poly.pdbx_strand_id
1 'polypeptide(L)' 'FDSNSDDEFVRFLRYALRSATEVQSHLYVAVDQGYISGEDFDQIYEQATEVKKMISGFIKYLRS' A
#
# COMPACT_ATOMS: atom_id res chain seq x y z
N PHE A 1 11.71 16.59 -4.38
CA PHE A 1 10.63 16.96 -3.45
C PHE A 1 9.71 18.03 -4.06
N ASP A 2 10.18 18.84 -5.02
CA ASP A 2 9.35 19.79 -5.80
C ASP A 2 8.87 19.24 -7.16
N SER A 3 8.18 18.10 -7.14
CA SER A 3 7.46 17.66 -8.32
C SER A 3 6.16 18.47 -8.43
N ASN A 4 6.24 19.68 -8.97
CA ASN A 4 5.17 20.69 -9.06
C ASN A 4 4.00 20.30 -10.00
N SER A 5 3.80 19.00 -10.29
CA SER A 5 2.66 18.53 -11.08
C SER A 5 1.98 17.34 -10.41
N ASP A 6 0.66 17.33 -10.51
CA ASP A 6 -0.19 16.22 -10.05
C ASP A 6 0.22 14.89 -10.72
N ASP A 7 0.70 14.93 -11.96
CA ASP A 7 1.17 13.75 -12.69
C ASP A 7 2.38 13.07 -12.03
N GLU A 8 3.39 13.85 -11.65
CA GLU A 8 4.56 13.30 -10.99
C GLU A 8 4.23 12.84 -9.56
N PHE A 9 3.34 13.57 -8.87
CA PHE A 9 2.87 13.14 -7.56
C PHE A 9 2.06 11.83 -7.63
N VAL A 10 1.19 11.68 -8.63
CA VAL A 10 0.48 10.42 -8.93
C VAL A 10 1.46 9.28 -9.22
N ARG A 11 2.60 9.55 -9.86
CA ARG A 11 3.65 8.53 -10.05
C ARG A 11 4.21 8.04 -8.72
N PHE A 12 4.49 8.93 -7.77
CA PHE A 12 4.93 8.54 -6.43
C PHE A 12 3.85 7.76 -5.67
N LEU A 13 2.58 8.17 -5.78
CA LEU A 13 1.47 7.44 -5.18
C LEU A 13 1.32 6.01 -5.75
N ARG A 14 1.58 5.81 -7.05
CA ARG A 14 1.61 4.46 -7.65
C ARG A 14 2.75 3.60 -7.09
N TYR A 15 3.92 4.17 -6.80
CA TYR A 15 4.99 3.43 -6.13
C TYR A 15 4.58 3.00 -4.72
N ALA A 16 3.94 3.90 -3.96
CA ALA A 16 3.41 3.57 -2.63
C ALA A 16 2.34 2.46 -2.69
N LEU A 17 1.44 2.49 -3.68
CA LEU A 17 0.44 1.44 -3.89
C LEU A 17 1.07 0.07 -4.17
N ARG A 18 2.14 0.05 -4.99
CA ARG A 18 2.90 -1.17 -5.29
C ARG A 18 3.58 -1.70 -4.03
N SER A 19 4.24 -0.83 -3.27
CA SER A 19 4.91 -1.20 -2.03
C SER A 19 3.94 -1.83 -1.02
N ALA A 20 2.74 -1.26 -0.86
CA ALA A 20 1.71 -1.86 0.01
C ALA A 20 1.27 -3.27 -0.47
N THR A 21 1.23 -3.50 -1.78
CA THR A 21 0.92 -4.81 -2.36
C THR A 21 2.05 -5.82 -2.15
N GLU A 22 3.30 -5.37 -2.21
CA GLU A 22 4.48 -6.19 -1.92
C GLU A 22 4.51 -6.60 -0.44
N VAL A 23 4.17 -5.70 0.49
CA VAL A 23 4.00 -6.03 1.92
C VAL A 23 2.97 -7.13 2.10
N GLN A 24 1.78 -7.01 1.49
CA GLN A 24 0.74 -8.04 1.57
C GLN A 24 1.24 -9.41 1.06
N SER A 25 2.05 -9.41 0.01
CA SER A 25 2.64 -10.65 -0.53
C SER A 25 3.66 -11.25 0.43
N HIS A 26 4.48 -10.43 1.08
CA HIS A 26 5.45 -10.88 2.08
C HIS A 26 4.79 -11.38 3.36
N LEU A 27 3.63 -10.84 3.76
CA LEU A 27 2.88 -11.33 4.92
C LEU A 27 2.47 -12.80 4.77
N TYR A 28 2.07 -13.23 3.57
CA TYR A 28 1.76 -14.65 3.32
C TYR A 28 2.96 -15.54 3.58
N VAL A 29 4.15 -15.14 3.11
CA VAL A 29 5.38 -15.89 3.38
C VAL A 29 5.72 -15.85 4.87
N ALA A 30 5.55 -14.71 5.54
CA ALA A 30 5.85 -14.58 6.96
C ALA A 30 4.95 -15.45 7.85
N VAL A 31 3.65 -15.53 7.55
CA VAL A 31 2.73 -16.40 8.29
C VAL A 31 3.01 -17.88 8.00
N ASP A 32 3.29 -18.24 6.75
CA ASP A 32 3.64 -19.62 6.36
C ASP A 32 4.94 -20.12 7.04
N GLN A 33 5.91 -19.23 7.24
CA GLN A 33 7.15 -19.53 7.96
C GLN A 33 6.99 -19.44 9.49
N GLY A 34 5.81 -19.07 9.99
CA GLY A 34 5.55 -18.91 11.43
C GLY A 34 6.30 -17.74 12.08
N TYR A 35 6.70 -16.73 11.32
CA TYR A 35 7.34 -15.51 11.84
C TYR A 35 6.34 -14.55 12.49
N ILE A 36 5.08 -14.61 12.07
CA ILE A 36 3.97 -13.82 12.62
C ILE A 36 2.77 -14.72 12.89
N SER A 37 1.91 -14.34 13.82
CA SER A 37 0.64 -15.04 14.05
C SER A 37 -0.39 -14.73 12.96
N GLY A 38 -1.45 -15.53 12.88
CA GLY A 38 -2.59 -15.23 12.01
C GLY A 38 -3.29 -13.91 12.36
N GLU A 39 -3.33 -13.55 13.65
CA GLU A 39 -3.91 -12.29 14.11
C GLU A 39 -3.05 -11.10 13.66
N ASP A 40 -1.71 -11.20 13.79
CA ASP A 40 -0.80 -10.18 13.28
C ASP A 40 -0.90 -10.05 11.75
N PHE A 41 -1.03 -11.18 11.04
CA PHE A 41 -1.24 -11.21 9.60
C PHE A 41 -2.49 -10.40 9.22
N ASP A 42 -3.64 -10.71 9.84
CA ASP A 42 -4.91 -10.05 9.54
C ASP A 42 -4.84 -8.55 9.83
N GLN A 43 -4.25 -8.16 10.97
CA GLN A 43 -4.09 -6.77 11.35
C GLN A 43 -3.24 -5.98 10.35
N ILE A 44 -2.05 -6.49 9.99
CA ILE A 44 -1.14 -5.78 9.07
C ILE A 44 -1.72 -5.80 7.64
N TYR A 45 -2.38 -6.89 7.23
CA TYR A 45 -3.02 -6.99 5.93
C TYR A 45 -4.14 -5.97 5.76
N GLU A 46 -4.97 -5.77 6.79
CA GLU A 46 -6.04 -4.77 6.76
C GLU A 46 -5.46 -3.35 6.74
N GLN A 47 -4.42 -3.07 7.51
CA GLN A 47 -3.72 -1.78 7.44
C GLN A 47 -3.18 -1.48 6.04
N ALA A 48 -2.54 -2.45 5.40
CA ALA A 48 -2.06 -2.30 4.02
C ALA A 48 -3.23 -2.06 3.04
N THR A 49 -4.38 -2.72 3.27
CA THR A 49 -5.60 -2.52 2.48
C THR A 49 -6.16 -1.11 2.63
N GLU A 50 -6.24 -0.58 3.86
CA GLU A 50 -6.68 0.78 4.13
C GLU A 50 -5.76 1.82 3.47
N VAL A 51 -4.43 1.64 3.55
CA VAL A 51 -3.47 2.50 2.86
C VAL A 51 -3.70 2.49 1.34
N LYS A 52 -3.93 1.31 0.74
CA LYS A 52 -4.23 1.20 -0.69
C LYS A 52 -5.53 1.92 -1.08
N LYS A 53 -6.58 1.84 -0.25
CA LYS A 53 -7.84 2.57 -0.46
C LYS A 53 -7.62 4.08 -0.41
N MET A 54 -6.90 4.58 0.61
CA MET A 54 -6.59 6.01 0.76
C MET A 54 -5.78 6.54 -0.44
N ILE A 55 -4.72 5.84 -0.84
CA ILE A 55 -3.89 6.20 -2.00
C ILE A 55 -4.74 6.23 -3.28
N SER A 56 -5.58 5.22 -3.50
CA SER A 56 -6.42 5.13 -4.69
C SER A 56 -7.45 6.25 -4.76
N GLY A 57 -8.08 6.58 -3.62
CA GLY A 57 -8.99 7.71 -3.50
C GLY A 57 -8.29 9.04 -3.79
N PHE A 58 -7.06 9.20 -3.31
CA PHE A 58 -6.30 10.43 -3.54
C PHE A 58 -5.80 10.58 -4.98
N ILE A 59 -5.34 9.49 -5.62
CA ILE A 59 -5.04 9.49 -7.06
C ILE A 59 -6.26 9.90 -7.89
N LYS A 60 -7.46 9.43 -7.51
CA LYS A 60 -8.71 9.79 -8.19
C LYS A 60 -8.98 11.29 -8.06
N TYR A 61 -8.82 11.85 -6.85
CA TYR A 61 -8.96 13.28 -6.59
C TYR A 61 -8.00 14.14 -7.44
N LEU A 62 -6.71 13.78 -7.49
CA LEU A 62 -5.68 14.53 -8.25
C LEU A 62 -5.85 14.47 -9.78
N ARG A 63 -6.70 13.56 -10.28
CA ARG A 63 -6.99 13.39 -11.72
C ARG A 63 -8.34 13.98 -12.13
N SER A 64 -9.08 14.53 -11.18
CA SER A 64 -10.41 15.10 -11.39
C SER A 64 -10.36 16.57 -11.77
#